data_AF-A0A1A9WDV0-F1
#
_entry.id   AF-A0A1A9WDV0-F1
#
_cell.length_a   1.000
_cell.length_b   1.000
_cell.length_c   1.000
_cell.angle_alpha   90.00
_cell.angle_beta   90.00
_cell.angle_gamma   90.00
#
_symmetry.space_group_name_H-M   'P 1'
#
loop_
_entity.id
_entity.type
_entity.pdbx_description
1 polymer ?
#
loop_
_entity_poly.entity_id
_entity_poly.type
_entity_poly.pdbx_seq_one_letter_code
_entity_poly.pdbx_strand_id
1 'polypeptide(L)' 'MVGIVDDTCLRFPYGARIKIVENSGTVRYVGEVSGYKGTWLGIEWDDPRRGKHNGTVNG' A
#
# COMPACT_ATOMS: atom_id res chain seq x y z
N MET A 1 0.97 -4.00 -3.72
CA MET A 1 0.15 -2.79 -3.52
C MET A 1 -1.29 -3.22 -3.27
N VAL A 2 -2.04 -2.45 -2.48
CA VAL A 2 -3.47 -2.67 -2.27
C VAL A 2 -4.18 -1.47 -2.91
N GLY A 3 -5.03 -1.74 -3.90
CA GLY A 3 -5.87 -0.72 -4.51
C GLY A 3 -7.01 -0.41 -3.56
N ILE A 4 -7.23 0.87 -3.27
CA ILE A 4 -8.31 1.27 -2.38
C ILE A 4 -9.30 2.14 -3.12
N VAL A 5 -10.57 1.77 -2.97
CA VAL A 5 -11.71 2.58 -3.38
C VAL A 5 -12.10 3.41 -2.16
N ASP A 6 -12.36 4.71 -2.38
CA ASP A 6 -12.91 5.67 -1.38
C ASP A 6 -11.89 6.36 -0.45
N ASP A 7 -12.40 7.19 0.48
CA ASP A 7 -11.71 8.06 1.47
C ASP A 7 -10.70 7.36 2.39
N THR A 8 -10.44 6.08 2.20
CA THR A 8 -9.52 5.26 2.99
C THR A 8 -8.09 5.83 3.02
N CYS A 9 -7.72 6.65 2.04
CA CYS A 9 -6.45 7.39 2.01
C CYS A 9 -6.33 8.37 3.18
N LEU A 10 -7.44 8.95 3.66
CA LEU A 10 -7.48 9.80 4.85
C LEU A 10 -7.21 9.02 6.15
N ARG A 11 -7.45 7.70 6.15
CA ARG A 11 -7.23 6.84 7.32
C ARG A 11 -5.83 6.25 7.39
N PHE A 12 -5.08 6.23 6.29
CA PHE A 12 -3.76 5.60 6.22
C PHE A 12 -2.74 6.50 5.52
N PRO A 13 -2.31 7.59 6.17
CA PRO A 13 -1.25 8.45 5.66
C PRO A 13 0.08 7.69 5.54
N TYR A 14 1.05 8.27 4.83
CA TYR A 14 2.42 7.76 4.81
C TYR A 14 2.94 7.54 6.25
N GLY A 15 3.57 6.40 6.49
CA GLY A 15 4.08 6.00 7.80
C GLY A 15 3.03 5.38 8.74
N ALA A 16 1.75 5.36 8.36
CA ALA A 16 0.73 4.67 9.14
C ALA A 16 1.00 3.17 9.19
N ARG A 17 0.79 2.59 10.38
CA ARG A 17 0.77 1.14 10.56
C ARG A 17 -0.61 0.60 10.25
N ILE A 18 -0.65 -0.44 9.44
CA ILE A 18 -1.89 -1.13 9.08
C ILE A 18 -1.80 -2.61 9.43
N LYS A 19 -2.94 -3.20 9.76
CA LYS A 19 -3.08 -4.64 9.94
C LYS A 19 -4.18 -5.13 9.01
N ILE A 20 -3.81 -6.01 8.07
CA ILE A 20 -4.75 -6.68 7.17
C ILE A 20 -4.77 -8.15 7.54
N VAL A 21 -5.88 -8.56 8.15
CA VAL A 21 -6.07 -9.90 8.73
C VAL A 21 -4.93 -10.18 9.74
N GLU A 22 -4.02 -11.09 9.43
CA GLU A 22 -2.94 -11.52 10.32
C GLU A 22 -1.63 -10.75 10.08
N ASN A 23 -1.60 -9.86 9.09
CA ASN A 23 -0.38 -9.30 8.57
C ASN A 23 -0.32 -7.81 8.87
N SER A 24 0.82 -7.36 9.38
CA SER A 24 1.07 -5.96 9.70
C SER A 24 2.10 -5.37 8.75
N GLY A 25 1.97 -4.08 8.46
CA GLY A 25 2.90 -3.36 7.61
C GLY A 25 2.78 -1.85 7.76
N THR A 26 3.69 -1.15 7.09
CA THR A 26 3.80 0.31 7.11
C THR A 26 3.50 0.86 5.72
N VAL A 27 2.66 1.89 5.65
CA VAL A 27 2.41 2.60 4.40
C VAL A 27 3.66 3.38 4.00
N ARG A 28 4.19 3.07 2.81
CA ARG A 28 5.36 3.72 2.20
C ARG A 28 5.03 4.48 0.92
N TYR A 29 3.80 4.37 0.44
CA TYR A 29 3.32 5.12 -0.73
C TYR A 29 1.83 5.36 -0.62
N VAL A 30 1.41 6.58 -0.95
CA VAL A 30 0.00 6.99 -1.10
C VAL A 30 -0.08 7.81 -2.37
N GLY A 31 -0.78 7.34 -3.40
CA GLY A 31 -0.91 8.09 -4.64
C GLY A 31 -1.49 7.30 -5.81
N GLU A 32 -1.68 7.97 -6.93
CA GLU A 32 -2.14 7.34 -8.17
C GLU A 32 -1.02 6.54 -8.82
N VAL A 33 -1.35 5.38 -9.39
CA VAL A 33 -0.41 4.56 -10.16
C VAL A 33 -0.78 4.66 -11.63
N SER A 34 0.16 5.07 -12.48
CA SER A 34 -0.07 5.22 -13.92
C SER A 34 -0.67 3.95 -14.53
N GLY A 35 -1.76 4.11 -15.29
CA GLY A 35 -2.51 3.00 -15.88
C GLY A 35 -3.59 2.38 -14.98
N TYR A 36 -3.70 2.80 -13.71
CA TYR A 36 -4.71 2.33 -12.78
C TYR A 36 -5.55 3.49 -12.23
N LYS A 37 -6.87 3.33 -12.21
CA LYS A 37 -7.76 4.32 -11.60
C LYS A 37 -7.69 4.24 -10.07
N GLY A 38 -7.82 5.39 -9.41
CA GLY A 38 -7.91 5.50 -7.96
C GLY A 38 -6.55 5.68 -7.27
N THR A 39 -6.60 5.83 -5.94
CA THR A 39 -5.41 5.96 -5.09
C THR A 39 -4.96 4.60 -4.58
N TRP A 40 -3.65 4.40 -4.56
CA TRP A 40 -3.01 3.14 -4.18
C TRP A 40 -2.15 3.32 -2.94
N LEU A 41 -2.14 2.29 -2.11
CA LEU A 41 -1.20 2.17 -1.00
C LEU A 41 -0.09 1.17 -1.33
N GLY A 42 1.15 1.66 -1.27
CA GLY A 42 2.33 0.83 -1.16
C GLY A 42 2.57 0.51 0.31
N ILE A 43 2.62 -0.78 0.63
CA ILE A 43 2.77 -1.26 2.00
C ILE A 43 4.06 -2.09 2.06
N GLU A 44 4.94 -1.70 2.95
CA GLU A 44 6.07 -2.50 3.39
C GLU A 44 5.58 -3.42 4.50
N TRP A 45 5.50 -4.72 4.22
CA TRP A 45 5.03 -5.71 5.20
C TRP A 45 6.14 -6.06 6.19
N ASP A 46 5.77 -6.26 7.45
CA ASP A 46 6.72 -6.71 8.48
C ASP A 46 7.19 -8.16 8.20
N ASP A 47 6.33 -9.01 7.62
CA ASP A 47 6.76 -10.31 7.08
C ASP A 47 7.34 -10.11 5.67
N PRO A 48 8.65 -10.27 5.48
CA PRO A 48 9.31 -10.05 4.20
C PRO A 48 8.81 -11.00 3.10
N ARG A 49 8.18 -12.14 3.46
CA ARG A 49 7.67 -13.13 2.49
C ARG A 49 6.35 -12.70 1.86
N ARG A 50 5.66 -11.68 2.39
CA ARG A 50 4.35 -11.23 1.89
C ARG A 50 4.45 -10.14 0.83
N GLY A 51 5.60 -9.47 0.71
CA GLY A 51 5.83 -8.46 -0.33
C GLY A 51 5.64 -9.05 -1.72
N LYS A 52 4.49 -8.80 -2.36
CA LYS A 52 4.23 -9.27 -3.74
C LYS A 52 5.09 -8.55 -4.79
N HIS A 53 5.59 -7.36 -4.46
CA HIS A 53 6.41 -6.51 -5.33
C HIS A 53 7.50 -5.83 -4.50
N ASN A 54 8.65 -5.53 -5.11
CA ASN A 54 9.78 -4.82 -4.50
C ASN A 54 9.59 -3.29 -4.41
N GLY A 55 8.38 -2.78 -4.71
CA GLY A 55 8.06 -1.35 -4.67
C GLY A 55 8.13 -0.64 -6.02
N THR A 56 8.57 -1.30 -7.09
CA THR A 56 8.63 -0.68 -8.43
C THR A 56 7.41 -1.07 -9.27
N VAL A 57 6.84 -0.09 -9.98
CA VAL A 57 5.84 -0.31 -11.03
C VAL A 57 6.45 0.17 -12.34
N ASN A 58 6.57 -0.71 -13.32
CA ASN A 58 7.13 -0.43 -14.65
C ASN A 58 8.59 0.05 -14.71
N GLY A 59 9.44 -0.36 -13.77
CA GLY A 59 10.91 -0.29 -13.90
C GLY A 59 11.47 1.12 -14.01
#